data_AF-A0A7G8DRD7-F1
#
_entry.id   AF-A0A7G8DRD7-F1
#
_cell.length_a   1.000
_cell.length_b   1.000
_cell.length_c   1.000
_cell.angle_alpha   90.00
_cell.angle_beta   90.00
_cell.angle_gamma   90.00
#
_symmetry.space_group_name_H-M   'P 1'
#
loop_
_entity.id
_entity.type
_entity.pdbx_description
1 polymer ?
#
loop_
_entity_poly.entity_id
_entity_poly.type
_entity_poly.pdbx_seq_one_letter_code
_entity_poly.pdbx_strand_id
1 'polypeptide(L)'
;MRALKTLRNILETEFKGVYALKVIDVLKNPQLAEEDKILATPTLSKILPPPVRRIIGDLSDRERVLIGLDLLYDELTENNLTSSLMDALKESETDESDS
;
A
#
# COMPACT_ATOMS: atom_id res chain seq x y z
N MET A 1 -15.38 8.63 -7.04
CA MET A 1 -14.02 8.69 -6.46
C MET A 1 -13.89 7.68 -5.32
N ARG A 2 -13.41 6.45 -5.57
CA ARG A 2 -13.22 5.44 -4.50
C ARG A 2 -11.79 5.45 -3.95
N ALA A 3 -10.79 5.56 -4.84
CA ALA A 3 -9.37 5.64 -4.53
C ALA A 3 -9.01 6.59 -3.37
N LEU A 4 -9.51 7.85 -3.42
CA LEU A 4 -9.22 8.85 -2.39
C LEU A 4 -9.80 8.48 -1.02
N LYS A 5 -11.00 7.90 -0.98
CA LYS A 5 -11.66 7.51 0.27
C LYS A 5 -10.94 6.33 0.91
N THR A 6 -10.56 5.33 0.11
CA THR A 6 -9.75 4.20 0.56
C THR A 6 -8.40 4.67 1.08
N LEU A 7 -7.71 5.55 0.34
CA LEU A 7 -6.43 6.12 0.76
C LEU A 7 -6.54 6.88 2.09
N ARG A 8 -7.56 7.74 2.25
CA ARG A 8 -7.79 8.46 3.52
C ARG A 8 -8.01 7.50 4.69
N ASN A 9 -8.84 6.48 4.51
CA ASN A 9 -9.09 5.49 5.55
C ASN A 9 -7.80 4.77 5.97
N ILE A 10 -6.96 4.38 5.00
CA ILE A 10 -5.67 3.72 5.29
C ILE A 10 -4.75 4.69 6.06
N LEU A 11 -4.62 5.94 5.60
CA LEU A 11 -3.77 6.94 6.24
C LEU A 11 -4.24 7.29 7.65
N GLU A 12 -5.55 7.35 7.90
CA GLU A 12 -6.10 7.61 9.24
C GLU A 12 -5.95 6.41 10.20
N THR A 13 -5.94 5.19 9.66
CA THR A 13 -5.81 3.97 10.46
C THR A 13 -4.34 3.71 10.83
N GLU A 14 -3.44 3.81 9.86
CA GLU A 14 -2.03 3.43 10.00
C GLU A 14 -1.11 4.62 10.35
N PHE A 15 -1.37 5.82 9.82
CA PHE A 15 -0.44 6.95 9.88
C PHE A 15 -0.98 8.13 10.70
N LYS A 16 -1.71 7.85 11.78
CA LYS A 16 -2.39 8.87 12.57
C LYS A 16 -1.42 9.96 13.06
N GLY A 17 -1.47 11.14 12.43
CA GLY A 17 -0.70 12.33 12.80
C GLY A 17 0.63 12.55 12.09
N VAL A 18 1.04 11.69 11.14
CA VAL A 18 2.37 11.75 10.49
C VAL A 18 2.34 11.73 8.96
N TYR A 19 1.23 12.13 8.33
CA TYR A 19 1.15 12.27 6.88
C TYR A 19 0.64 13.65 6.44
N ALA A 20 1.10 14.08 5.27
CA ALA A 20 0.55 15.23 4.56
C ALA A 20 0.04 14.76 3.19
N LEU A 21 -1.27 14.85 2.97
CA LEU A 21 -1.89 14.46 1.70
C LEU A 21 -2.15 15.70 0.84
N LYS A 22 -1.52 15.77 -0.34
CA LYS A 22 -1.79 16.79 -1.36
C LYS A 22 -2.46 16.14 -2.56
N VAL A 23 -3.66 16.61 -2.90
CA VAL A 23 -4.41 16.14 -4.07
C VAL A 23 -4.23 17.15 -5.18
N ILE A 24 -3.68 16.71 -6.31
CA ILE A 24 -3.46 17.55 -7.48
C ILE A 24 -4.39 17.05 -8.59
N ASP A 25 -5.20 17.97 -9.11
CA ASP A 25 -6.04 17.72 -10.28
C ASP A 25 -5.24 18.05 -11.54
N VAL A 26 -4.90 17.01 -12.31
CA VAL A 26 -4.12 17.15 -13.55
C VAL A 26 -4.87 17.90 -14.64
N LEU A 27 -6.22 17.92 -14.60
CA LEU A 27 -7.04 18.68 -15.54
C LEU A 27 -6.95 20.18 -15.27
N LYS A 28 -6.76 20.56 -14.00
CA LYS A 28 -6.61 21.96 -13.59
C LYS A 28 -5.17 22.45 -13.68
N ASN A 29 -4.20 21.58 -13.37
CA ASN A 29 -2.78 21.91 -13.34
C ASN A 29 -1.96 20.88 -14.15
N PRO A 30 -2.05 20.91 -15.49
CA PRO A 30 -1.32 19.96 -16.34
C PRO A 30 0.20 20.12 -16.24
N GLN A 31 0.69 21.34 -15.96
CA GLN A 31 2.12 21.63 -15.80
C GLN A 31 2.77 20.80 -14.68
N LEU A 32 2.09 20.66 -13.54
CA LEU A 32 2.58 19.82 -12.43
C LEU A 32 2.64 18.33 -12.83
N ALA A 33 1.67 17.88 -13.62
CA ALA A 33 1.67 16.49 -14.12
C ALA A 33 2.84 16.24 -15.08
N GLU A 34 3.19 17.23 -15.89
CA GLU A 34 4.32 17.16 -16.83
C GLU A 34 5.67 17.21 -16.11
N GLU A 35 5.84 18.13 -15.15
CA GLU A 35 7.03 18.21 -14.28
C GLU A 35 7.27 16.89 -13.54
N ASP A 36 6.20 16.32 -12.98
CA ASP A 36 6.26 15.02 -12.31
C ASP A 36 6.23 13.84 -13.31
N LYS A 37 6.19 14.04 -14.63
CA LYS A 37 6.11 12.96 -15.64
C LYS A 37 5.00 11.94 -15.37
N ILE A 38 3.82 12.40 -14.96
CA ILE A 38 2.64 11.56 -14.73
C ILE A 38 2.06 11.13 -16.08
N LEU A 39 2.31 9.88 -16.46
CA LEU A 39 1.77 9.26 -17.67
C LEU A 39 0.36 8.68 -17.49
N ALA A 40 -0.03 8.36 -16.26
CA ALA A 40 -1.27 7.68 -15.95
C ALA A 40 -1.98 8.31 -14.74
N THR A 41 -3.30 8.33 -14.77
CA THR A 41 -4.13 8.69 -13.61
C THR A 41 -5.01 7.51 -13.23
N PRO A 42 -5.19 7.19 -11.93
CA PRO A 42 -4.63 7.86 -10.75
C PRO A 42 -3.17 7.45 -10.45
N THR A 43 -2.35 8.42 -10.00
CA THR A 43 -0.97 8.19 -9.52
C THR A 43 -0.81 8.72 -8.10
N LEU A 44 -0.16 7.94 -7.24
CA LEU A 44 0.21 8.31 -5.87
C LEU A 44 1.73 8.32 -5.75
N SER A 45 2.30 9.44 -5.29
CA SER A 45 3.74 9.59 -5.08
C SER A 45 4.05 9.85 -3.61
N LYS A 46 4.89 9.02 -3.00
CA LYS A 46 5.54 9.29 -1.71
C LYS A 46 6.77 10.13 -1.95
N ILE A 47 6.77 11.36 -1.47
CA ILE A 47 7.93 12.27 -1.57
C ILE A 47 8.84 12.11 -0.35
N LEU A 48 8.25 11.91 0.83
CA LEU A 48 8.96 11.81 2.10
C LEU A 48 8.38 10.67 2.97
N PRO A 49 9.22 10.00 3.78
CA PRO A 49 10.69 10.07 3.78
C PRO A 49 11.29 9.43 2.50
N PRO A 50 12.51 9.81 2.08
CA PRO A 50 13.19 9.16 0.96
C PRO A 50 13.38 7.66 1.22
N PRO A 51 13.35 6.79 0.19
CA PRO A 51 13.30 7.09 -1.24
C PRO A 51 11.90 7.44 -1.77
N VAL A 52 11.87 8.26 -2.83
CA VAL A 52 10.62 8.62 -3.51
C VAL A 52 10.06 7.38 -4.20
N ARG A 53 8.82 7.01 -3.88
CA ARG A 53 8.11 5.88 -4.50
C ARG A 53 6.82 6.33 -5.16
N ARG A 54 6.44 5.65 -6.24
CA ARG A 54 5.27 5.99 -7.05
C ARG A 54 4.45 4.74 -7.34
N ILE A 55 3.14 4.85 -7.19
CA ILE A 55 2.18 3.79 -7.48
C ILE A 55 1.18 4.34 -8.50
N ILE A 56 0.91 3.55 -9.52
CA ILE A 56 -0.10 3.83 -10.53
C ILE A 56 -1.24 2.84 -10.32
N GLY A 57 -2.48 3.30 -10.24
CA GLY A 57 -3.64 2.41 -10.09
C GLY A 57 -4.78 3.03 -9.30
N ASP A 58 -5.81 2.22 -9.08
CA ASP A 58 -7.07 2.63 -8.44
C ASP A 58 -6.98 2.73 -6.90
N LEU A 59 -5.82 2.41 -6.31
CA LEU A 59 -5.56 2.45 -4.86
C LEU A 59 -6.63 1.70 -4.04
N SER A 60 -7.31 0.73 -4.67
CA SER A 60 -8.37 -0.06 -4.02
C SER A 60 -7.81 -1.08 -3.05
N ASP A 61 -6.57 -1.52 -3.28
CA ASP A 61 -5.88 -2.55 -2.54
C ASP A 61 -4.93 -1.92 -1.49
N ARG A 62 -5.30 -2.07 -0.21
CA ARG A 62 -4.53 -1.56 0.93
C ARG A 62 -3.11 -2.10 0.94
N GLU A 63 -2.94 -3.39 0.65
CA GLU A 63 -1.67 -4.09 0.79
C GLU A 63 -0.67 -3.60 -0.27
N ARG A 64 -1.14 -3.48 -1.53
CA ARG A 64 -0.34 -2.91 -2.61
C ARG A 64 0.05 -1.46 -2.35
N VAL A 65 -0.84 -0.67 -1.73
CA VAL A 65 -0.53 0.73 -1.38
C VAL A 65 0.57 0.77 -0.31
N LEU A 66 0.47 -0.05 0.73
CA LEU A 66 1.48 -0.10 1.80
C LEU A 66 2.85 -0.57 1.29
N ILE A 67 2.88 -1.64 0.50
CA ILE A 67 4.11 -2.18 -0.11
C ILE A 67 4.71 -1.17 -1.09
N GLY A 68 3.88 -0.59 -1.97
CA GLY A 68 4.34 0.37 -2.96
C GLY A 68 4.84 1.68 -2.34
N LEU A 69 4.33 2.06 -1.16
CA LEU A 69 4.83 3.21 -0.40
C LEU A 69 6.05 2.86 0.47
N ASP A 70 6.45 1.59 0.56
CA ASP A 70 7.55 1.11 1.43
C ASP A 70 7.34 1.35 2.92
N LEU A 71 6.11 1.49 3.37
CA LEU A 71 5.86 1.96 4.74
C LEU A 71 5.85 0.82 5.77
N LEU A 72 5.71 -0.44 5.33
CA LEU A 72 5.64 -1.62 6.19
C LEU A 72 6.39 -2.82 5.56
N TYR A 73 7.49 -2.58 4.86
CA TYR A 73 8.20 -3.70 4.21
C TYR A 73 8.71 -4.73 5.23
N ASP A 74 9.14 -4.29 6.42
CA ASP A 74 9.62 -5.18 7.49
C ASP A 74 8.47 -5.93 8.21
N GLU A 75 7.36 -5.27 8.56
CA GLU A 75 6.26 -5.94 9.29
C GLU A 75 5.37 -6.83 8.40
N LEU A 76 5.22 -6.52 7.10
CA LEU A 76 4.42 -7.34 6.18
C LEU A 76 5.18 -8.57 5.66
N THR A 77 6.52 -8.53 5.59
CA THR A 77 7.30 -9.72 5.26
C THR A 77 7.30 -10.72 6.41
N GLU A 78 7.40 -10.26 7.66
CA GLU A 78 7.29 -11.14 8.83
C GLU A 78 5.90 -11.80 8.93
N ASN A 79 4.81 -11.07 8.68
CA ASN A 79 3.44 -11.60 8.75
C ASN A 79 3.10 -12.60 7.63
N ASN A 80 3.63 -12.40 6.41
CA ASN A 80 3.44 -13.36 5.32
C ASN A 80 4.28 -14.63 5.52
N LEU A 81 5.50 -14.50 6.06
CA LEU A 81 6.34 -15.67 6.37
C LEU A 81 5.77 -16.48 7.54
N THR A 82 5.30 -15.82 8.60
CA THR A 82 4.70 -16.47 9.77
C THR A 82 3.36 -17.14 9.46
N SER A 83 2.49 -16.54 8.64
CA SER A 83 1.25 -17.21 8.21
C SER A 83 1.54 -18.43 7.35
N SER A 84 2.45 -18.33 6.37
CA SER A 84 2.84 -19.48 5.54
C SER A 84 3.52 -20.60 6.34
N LEU A 85 4.28 -20.26 7.39
CA LEU A 85 4.86 -21.24 8.31
C LEU A 85 3.79 -21.88 9.22
N MET A 86 2.83 -21.10 9.73
CA MET A 86 1.71 -21.63 10.52
C MET A 86 0.80 -22.55 9.71
N ASP A 87 0.51 -22.20 8.46
CA ASP A 87 -0.30 -23.03 7.57
C ASP A 87 0.41 -24.35 7.23
N ALA A 88 1.72 -24.30 6.96
CA ALA A 88 2.52 -25.50 6.68
C ALA A 88 2.66 -26.43 7.90
N LEU A 89 2.73 -25.89 9.12
CA LEU A 89 2.76 -26.70 10.34
C LEU A 89 1.41 -27.35 10.64
N LYS A 90 0.30 -26.68 10.29
CA LYS A 90 -1.07 -27.17 10.53
C LYS A 90 -1.44 -28.36 9.64
N GLU A 91 -0.84 -28.49 8.46
CA GLU A 91 -1.04 -29.66 7.58
C GLU A 91 -0.33 -30.92 8.11
N SER A 92 0.66 -30.79 9.00
CA SER A 92 1.40 -31.95 9.54
C SER A 92 0.79 -32.60 10.79
N GLU A 93 -0.25 -32.01 11.41
CA GLU A 93 -0.85 -32.48 12.67
C GLU A 93 -2.20 -33.23 12.49
N THR A 94 -2.63 -33.56 11.27
CA THR A 94 -3.96 -34.17 11.05
C THR A 94 -3.99 -35.67 10.69
N ASP A 95 -2.87 -36.40 10.77
CA ASP A 95 -2.85 -37.83 10.39
C ASP A 95 -2.46 -38.82 11.51
N GLU A 96 -2.54 -38.42 12.79
CA GLU A 96 -2.43 -39.35 13.92
C GLU A 96 -3.57 -39.15 14.93
N SER A 97 -4.79 -39.54 14.57
CA SER A 97 -5.78 -40.09 15.52
C SER A 97 -7.10 -40.40 14.82
N ASP A 98 -7.15 -41.48 14.04
CA ASP A 98 -8.32 -42.33 14.15
C ASP A 98 -7.89 -43.81 14.15
N SER A 99 -8.64 -44.58 14.94
CA SER A 99 -8.26 -45.85 15.57
C SER A 99 -8.31 -47.06 14.65
#